data_AF-A0A3D1K026-F1
#
_entry.id   AF-A0A3D1K026-F1
#
_cell.length_a   1.000
_cell.length_b   1.000
_cell.length_c   1.000
_cell.angle_alpha   90.00
_cell.angle_beta   90.00
_cell.angle_gamma   90.00
#
_symmetry.space_group_name_H-M   'P 1'
#
loop_
_entity.id
_entity.type
_entity.pdbx_description
1 polymer ?
#
loop_
_entity_poly.entity_id
_entity_poly.type
_entity_poly.pdbx_seq_one_letter_code
_entity_poly.pdbx_strand_id
1 'polypeptide(L)'
;MIAGAFHRTGAVEVWGRGTNRVIAMCKKHGCAPPTFEDRQGFLIVTFKARSVQEADTDTGSQPTVEKTVEKTVEKTVEKTVEKILALLRSNSRITQKEIMSETRLSRRGVEWNLKELKKAGRIRRIGSDRSGNWEMLE
;
A
#
# COMPACT_ATOMS: atom_id res chain seq x y z
N MET A 1 -8.42 25.81 24.78
CA MET A 1 -9.90 25.80 24.91
C MET A 1 -10.61 24.71 24.09
N ILE A 2 -10.03 24.17 23.01
CA ILE A 2 -10.72 23.21 22.14
C ILE A 2 -10.98 21.86 22.84
N ALA A 3 -9.95 21.22 23.38
CA ALA A 3 -10.11 19.89 23.99
C ALA A 3 -11.00 19.90 25.25
N GLY A 4 -11.09 21.02 25.96
CA GLY A 4 -12.03 21.18 27.08
C GLY A 4 -13.50 21.17 26.63
N ALA A 5 -13.79 21.69 25.44
CA ALA A 5 -15.12 21.61 24.85
C ALA A 5 -15.48 20.16 24.49
N PHE A 6 -14.59 19.43 23.81
CA PHE A 6 -14.79 18.02 23.46
C PHE A 6 -14.87 17.10 24.69
N HIS A 7 -14.19 17.45 25.79
CA HIS A 7 -14.31 16.71 27.04
C HIS A 7 -15.69 16.89 27.67
N ARG A 8 -16.23 18.11 27.69
CA ARG A 8 -17.58 18.37 28.22
C ARG A 8 -18.69 17.68 27.44
N THR A 9 -18.50 17.49 26.14
CA THR A 9 -19.44 16.74 25.30
C THR A 9 -19.23 15.22 25.36
N GLY A 10 -18.22 14.74 26.10
CA GLY A 10 -17.86 13.33 26.17
C GLY A 10 -17.19 12.78 24.90
N ALA A 11 -16.87 13.64 23.94
CA ALA A 11 -16.26 13.23 22.66
C ALA A 11 -14.78 12.84 22.79
N VAL A 12 -14.08 13.34 23.82
CA VAL A 12 -12.70 12.94 24.12
C VAL A 12 -12.49 12.72 25.61
N GLU A 13 -11.57 11.82 25.93
CA GLU A 13 -11.10 11.57 27.29
C GLU A 13 -10.10 12.65 27.72
N VAL A 14 -9.90 12.82 29.04
CA VAL A 14 -8.84 13.69 29.58
C VAL A 14 -7.50 13.40 28.86
N TRP A 15 -6.83 14.48 28.47
CA TRP A 15 -5.74 14.55 27.51
C TRP A 15 -4.72 13.40 27.60
N GLY A 16 -4.23 12.97 26.43
CA GLY A 16 -3.03 12.14 26.31
C GLY A 16 -3.21 10.63 26.45
N ARG A 17 -4.38 10.13 26.89
CA ARG A 17 -4.64 8.69 26.97
C ARG A 17 -5.14 8.08 25.66
N GLY A 18 -5.81 8.87 24.82
CA GLY A 18 -6.41 8.41 23.57
C GLY A 18 -5.40 7.75 22.62
N THR A 19 -4.27 8.40 22.36
CA THR A 19 -3.23 7.86 21.47
C THR A 19 -2.66 6.54 21.98
N ASN A 20 -2.38 6.45 23.29
CA ASN A 20 -1.88 5.22 23.91
C ASN A 20 -2.91 4.08 23.83
N ARG A 21 -4.19 4.38 24.02
CA ARG A 21 -5.27 3.40 23.85
C ARG A 21 -5.37 2.91 22.41
N VAL A 22 -5.28 3.80 21.44
CA VAL A 22 -5.30 3.43 20.03
C VAL A 22 -4.12 2.50 19.71
N ILE A 23 -2.91 2.84 20.15
CA ILE A 23 -1.72 1.98 19.98
C ILE A 23 -1.92 0.61 20.67
N ALA A 24 -2.45 0.60 21.89
CA ALA A 24 -2.73 -0.63 22.63
C ALA A 24 -3.79 -1.50 21.92
N MET A 25 -4.82 -0.88 21.34
CA MET A 25 -5.84 -1.57 20.56
C MET A 25 -5.28 -2.12 19.26
N CYS A 26 -4.44 -1.37 18.54
CA CYS A 26 -3.74 -1.89 17.38
C CYS A 26 -2.95 -3.16 17.75
N LYS A 27 -2.15 -3.10 18.82
CA LYS A 27 -1.40 -4.26 19.33
C LYS A 27 -2.32 -5.43 19.72
N LYS A 28 -3.40 -5.16 20.47
CA LYS A 28 -4.37 -6.17 20.92
C LYS A 28 -5.04 -6.89 19.76
N HIS A 29 -5.35 -6.17 18.68
CA HIS A 29 -6.02 -6.70 17.50
C HIS A 29 -5.04 -7.18 16.41
N GLY A 30 -3.73 -7.23 16.70
CA GLY A 30 -2.72 -7.71 15.74
C GLY A 30 -2.47 -6.76 14.57
N CYS A 31 -2.91 -5.50 14.67
CA CYS A 31 -2.63 -4.46 13.69
C CYS A 31 -1.31 -3.76 14.04
N ALA A 32 -0.55 -3.36 13.01
CA ALA A 32 0.65 -2.56 13.21
C ALA A 32 0.29 -1.24 13.93
N PRO A 33 1.09 -0.81 14.91
CA PRO A 33 0.88 0.49 15.54
C PRO A 33 1.03 1.63 14.52
N PRO A 34 0.37 2.77 14.72
CA PRO A 34 0.51 3.92 13.84
C PRO A 34 1.95 4.43 13.78
N THR A 35 2.39 4.86 12.59
CA THR A 35 3.66 5.57 12.43
C THR A 35 3.42 7.08 12.52
N PHE A 36 4.35 7.78 13.19
CA PHE A 36 4.31 9.22 13.39
C PHE A 36 5.50 9.83 12.66
N GLU A 37 5.25 10.77 11.76
CA GLU A 37 6.28 11.41 10.96
C GLU A 37 6.06 12.92 10.97
N ASP A 38 7.10 13.69 11.28
CA ASP A 38 7.10 15.14 11.05
C ASP A 38 7.59 15.41 9.63
N ARG A 39 6.77 16.09 8.83
CA ARG A 39 7.11 16.48 7.47
C ARG A 39 6.67 17.91 7.21
N GLN A 40 7.65 18.82 7.07
CA GLN A 40 7.42 20.23 6.74
C GLN A 40 6.47 20.94 7.73
N GLY A 41 6.58 20.63 9.03
CA GLY A 41 5.72 21.23 10.07
C GLY A 41 4.35 20.55 10.21
N PHE A 42 4.12 19.45 9.51
CA PHE A 42 2.94 18.59 9.69
C PHE A 42 3.31 17.32 10.44
N LEU A 43 2.56 17.00 11.49
CA LEU A 43 2.58 15.68 12.11
C LEU A 43 1.63 14.76 11.32
N ILE A 44 2.20 13.78 10.62
CA ILE A 44 1.48 12.76 9.86
C ILE A 44 1.40 11.50 10.70
N VAL A 45 0.18 11.01 10.93
CA VAL A 45 -0.07 9.75 11.65
C VAL A 45 -0.69 8.75 10.68
N THR A 46 0.04 7.67 10.38
CA THR A 46 -0.39 6.67 9.40
C THR A 46 -0.85 5.40 10.10
N PHE A 47 -2.10 5.03 9.89
CA PHE A 47 -2.68 3.76 10.34
C PHE A 47 -2.70 2.76 9.18
N LYS A 48 -2.12 1.58 9.40
CA LYS A 48 -2.21 0.47 8.45
C LYS A 48 -3.44 -0.37 8.79
N ALA A 49 -4.55 -0.12 8.10
CA ALA A 49 -5.74 -0.95 8.19
C ALA A 49 -5.68 -2.07 7.15
N ARG A 50 -5.95 -3.31 7.58
CA ARG A 50 -6.29 -4.39 6.66
C ARG A 50 -7.68 -4.11 6.12
N SER A 51 -7.83 -3.84 4.82
CA SER A 51 -9.16 -3.85 4.22
C SER A 51 -9.66 -5.29 4.25
N VAL A 52 -10.61 -5.58 5.13
CA VAL A 52 -11.39 -6.81 5.01
C VAL A 52 -12.30 -6.53 3.82
N GLN A 53 -11.99 -7.08 2.64
CA GLN A 53 -13.06 -7.31 1.68
C GLN A 53 -13.99 -8.29 2.38
N GLU A 54 -15.25 -7.90 2.57
CA GLU A 54 -16.31 -8.79 3.02
C GLU A 54 -16.32 -10.02 2.12
N ALA A 55 -15.68 -11.07 2.62
CA ALA A 55 -15.94 -12.43 2.19
C ALA A 55 -16.39 -13.12 3.47
N ASP A 56 -17.69 -13.38 3.53
CA ASP A 56 -18.28 -14.37 4.41
C ASP A 56 -17.36 -15.58 4.50
N THR A 57 -16.85 -15.86 5.68
CA THR A 57 -17.11 -17.13 6.36
C THR A 57 -16.49 -17.13 7.75
N ASP A 58 -17.39 -17.36 8.69
CA ASP A 58 -17.17 -17.95 10.01
C ASP A 58 -16.12 -19.06 9.98
N THR A 59 -15.16 -19.00 10.90
CA THR A 59 -14.59 -20.13 11.66
C THR A 59 -13.29 -19.65 12.30
N GLY A 60 -13.30 -19.64 13.64
CA GLY A 60 -12.14 -19.30 14.45
C GLY A 60 -10.95 -20.22 14.18
N SER A 61 -9.76 -19.62 14.17
CA SER A 61 -8.49 -20.27 14.50
C SER A 61 -7.39 -19.22 14.58
N GLN A 62 -6.92 -18.95 15.80
CA GLN A 62 -5.48 -18.71 16.00
C GLN A 62 -4.73 -20.04 15.72
N PRO A 63 -3.41 -20.08 15.50
CA PRO A 63 -2.39 -19.02 15.62
C PRO A 63 -1.49 -18.92 14.36
N THR A 64 -0.36 -18.20 14.43
CA THR A 64 0.79 -18.22 13.49
C THR A 64 0.70 -17.32 12.24
N VAL A 65 1.03 -16.02 12.35
CA VAL A 65 1.03 -15.12 11.18
C VAL A 65 2.27 -14.25 11.02
N GLU A 66 3.33 -14.43 11.82
CA GLU A 66 4.55 -13.62 11.64
C GLU A 66 5.39 -14.03 10.42
N LYS A 67 5.33 -15.28 9.94
CA LYS A 67 6.06 -15.74 8.73
C LYS A 67 5.23 -15.75 7.44
N THR A 68 3.93 -15.47 7.52
CA THR A 68 3.02 -15.64 6.37
C THR A 68 2.60 -14.30 5.75
N VAL A 69 2.62 -13.18 6.50
CA VAL A 69 2.22 -11.87 5.96
C VAL A 69 3.28 -11.26 5.06
N GLU A 70 4.58 -11.37 5.39
CA GLU A 70 5.66 -10.93 4.47
C GLU A 70 5.54 -11.66 3.14
N LYS A 71 5.42 -12.99 3.16
CA LYS A 71 5.19 -13.79 1.95
C LYS A 71 3.89 -13.43 1.21
N THR A 72 2.86 -12.89 1.85
CA THR A 72 1.58 -12.61 1.17
C THR A 72 1.53 -11.21 0.57
N VAL A 73 2.13 -10.22 1.23
CA VAL A 73 2.30 -8.86 0.66
C VAL A 73 3.37 -8.87 -0.43
N GLU A 74 4.48 -9.58 -0.23
CA GLU A 74 5.43 -9.92 -1.28
C GLU A 74 4.69 -10.58 -2.43
N LYS A 75 3.93 -11.66 -2.21
CA LYS A 75 3.16 -12.30 -3.29
C LYS A 75 2.17 -11.38 -3.99
N THR A 76 1.61 -10.35 -3.36
CA THR A 76 0.62 -9.47 -4.01
C THR A 76 1.29 -8.35 -4.81
N VAL A 77 2.39 -7.79 -4.28
CA VAL A 77 3.25 -6.84 -5.00
C VAL A 77 3.99 -7.56 -6.12
N GLU A 78 4.54 -8.75 -5.86
CA GLU A 78 5.08 -9.67 -6.85
C GLU A 78 4.05 -9.99 -7.90
N LYS A 79 2.81 -10.40 -7.57
CA LYS A 79 1.77 -10.65 -8.58
C LYS A 79 1.46 -9.43 -9.43
N THR A 80 1.47 -8.23 -8.85
CA THR A 80 1.20 -6.98 -9.59
C THR A 80 2.37 -6.63 -10.51
N VAL A 81 3.60 -6.73 -10.00
CA VAL A 81 4.84 -6.51 -10.74
C VAL A 81 5.00 -7.56 -11.84
N GLU A 82 4.76 -8.83 -11.53
CA GLU A 82 4.72 -9.95 -12.47
C GLU A 82 3.67 -9.73 -13.55
N LYS A 83 2.48 -9.23 -13.19
CA LYS A 83 1.45 -8.90 -14.18
C LYS A 83 1.91 -7.77 -15.11
N ILE A 84 2.55 -6.73 -14.58
CA ILE A 84 3.16 -5.66 -15.40
C ILE A 84 4.26 -6.22 -16.30
N LEU A 85 5.15 -7.07 -15.78
CA LEU A 85 6.24 -7.68 -16.56
C LEU A 85 5.71 -8.65 -17.62
N ALA A 86 4.66 -9.41 -17.32
CA ALA A 86 3.98 -10.28 -18.28
C ALA A 86 3.35 -9.47 -19.41
N LEU A 87 2.74 -8.33 -19.09
CA LEU A 87 2.19 -7.40 -20.08
C LEU A 87 3.26 -6.75 -20.95
N LEU A 88 4.40 -6.38 -20.36
CA LEU A 88 5.53 -5.84 -21.11
C LEU A 88 6.19 -6.90 -22.01
N ARG A 89 6.20 -8.17 -21.58
CA ARG A 89 6.66 -9.30 -22.40
C ARG A 89 5.70 -9.63 -23.54
N SER A 90 4.39 -9.62 -23.29
CA SER A 90 3.39 -9.93 -24.32
C SER A 90 3.22 -8.79 -25.32
N ASN A 91 3.38 -7.54 -24.87
CA ASN A 91 3.30 -6.36 -25.72
C ASN A 91 4.33 -5.30 -25.29
N SER A 92 5.47 -5.28 -25.98
CA SER A 92 6.51 -4.27 -25.75
C SER A 92 6.07 -2.84 -26.10
N ARG A 93 4.96 -2.65 -26.82
CA ARG A 93 4.38 -1.33 -27.13
C ARG A 93 3.28 -0.89 -26.17
N ILE A 94 3.04 -1.65 -25.10
CA ILE A 94 1.95 -1.37 -24.19
C ILE A 94 2.07 0.03 -23.57
N THR A 95 0.97 0.76 -23.60
CA THR A 95 0.84 2.11 -23.06
C THR A 95 0.48 2.07 -21.58
N GLN A 96 0.78 3.15 -20.85
CA GLN A 96 0.39 3.26 -19.44
C GLN A 96 -1.12 3.09 -19.22
N LYS A 97 -1.96 3.51 -20.17
CA LYS A 97 -3.42 3.37 -20.09
C LYS A 97 -3.85 1.91 -20.13
N GLU A 98 -3.24 1.10 -20.98
CA GLU A 98 -3.53 -0.34 -21.10
C GLU A 98 -3.02 -1.10 -19.87
N ILE A 99 -1.87 -0.70 -19.32
CA ILE A 99 -1.38 -1.24 -18.05
C ILE A 99 -2.38 -0.92 -16.93
N MET A 100 -2.91 0.30 -16.86
CA MET A 100 -3.92 0.67 -15.87
C MET A 100 -5.19 -0.18 -15.97
N SER A 101 -5.72 -0.39 -17.19
CA SER A 101 -6.94 -1.20 -17.37
C SER A 101 -6.74 -2.64 -16.94
N GLU A 102 -5.58 -3.22 -17.27
CA GLU A 102 -5.32 -4.63 -16.99
C GLU A 102 -4.90 -4.89 -15.54
N THR A 103 -4.16 -3.97 -14.92
CA THR A 103 -3.71 -4.08 -13.53
C THR A 103 -4.69 -3.49 -12.52
N ARG A 104 -5.71 -2.74 -12.98
CA ARG A 104 -6.65 -1.95 -12.16
C ARG A 104 -5.94 -0.94 -11.24
N LEU A 105 -4.71 -0.56 -11.57
CA LEU A 105 -3.94 0.43 -10.83
C LEU A 105 -4.32 1.85 -11.24
N SER A 106 -4.18 2.79 -10.30
CA SER A 106 -4.21 4.22 -10.61
C SER A 106 -3.01 4.62 -11.47
N ARG A 107 -3.11 5.73 -12.22
CA ARG A 107 -2.01 6.25 -13.04
C ARG A 107 -0.72 6.39 -12.23
N ARG A 108 -0.82 6.96 -11.03
CA ARG A 108 0.30 7.11 -10.09
C ARG A 108 0.89 5.76 -9.66
N GLY A 109 0.03 4.76 -9.45
CA GLY A 109 0.47 3.40 -9.13
C GLY A 109 1.28 2.78 -10.28
N VAL A 110 0.83 2.93 -11.53
CA VAL A 110 1.55 2.44 -12.71
C VAL A 110 2.88 3.18 -12.90
N GLU A 111 2.89 4.51 -12.80
CA GLU A 111 4.11 5.33 -12.89
C GLU A 111 5.15 4.92 -11.84
N TRP A 112 4.71 4.71 -10.59
CA TRP A 112 5.58 4.29 -9.51
C TRP A 112 6.18 2.90 -9.77
N ASN A 113 5.35 1.92 -10.17
CA ASN A 113 5.83 0.57 -10.49
C ASN A 113 6.81 0.56 -11.67
N LEU A 114 6.53 1.30 -12.74
CA LEU A 114 7.44 1.42 -13.89
C LEU A 114 8.76 2.09 -13.50
N LYS A 115 8.72 3.09 -12.61
CA LYS A 115 9.92 3.75 -12.09
C LYS A 115 10.78 2.80 -11.26
N GLU A 116 10.17 2.02 -10.37
CA GLU A 116 10.89 1.03 -9.56
C GLU A 116 11.46 -0.09 -10.44
N LEU A 117 10.71 -0.59 -11.42
CA LEU A 117 11.19 -1.59 -12.38
C LEU A 117 12.38 -1.08 -13.20
N LYS A 118 12.37 0.19 -13.60
CA LYS A 118 13.49 0.83 -14.30
C LYS A 118 14.70 1.01 -13.38
N LYS A 119 14.48 1.40 -12.12
CA LYS A 119 15.54 1.58 -11.12
C LYS A 119 16.19 0.25 -10.74
N ALA A 120 15.39 -0.81 -10.66
CA ALA A 120 15.86 -2.18 -10.45
C ALA A 120 16.54 -2.79 -11.69
N GLY A 121 16.62 -2.04 -12.81
CA GLY A 121 17.28 -2.50 -14.03
C GLY A 121 16.54 -3.64 -14.74
N ARG A 122 15.25 -3.87 -14.44
CA ARG A 122 14.46 -4.96 -15.04
C ARG A 122 13.83 -4.60 -16.37
N ILE A 123 13.61 -3.31 -16.61
CA ILE A 123 13.00 -2.79 -17.83
C ILE A 123 13.71 -1.53 -18.31
N ARG A 124 13.76 -1.34 -19.62
CA ARG A 124 14.28 -0.15 -20.27
C ARG A 124 13.33 0.28 -21.37
N ARG A 125 13.13 1.59 -21.52
CA ARG A 125 12.34 2.14 -22.61
C ARG A 125 13.27 2.51 -23.76
N ILE A 126 13.08 1.93 -24.93
CA ILE A 126 13.85 2.20 -26.16
C ILE A 126 12.96 2.98 -27.14
N GLY A 127 13.42 4.16 -27.57
CA GLY A 127 12.73 5.00 -28.55
C GLY A 127 11.99 6.19 -27.94
N SER A 128 11.22 6.91 -28.77
CA SER A 128 10.59 8.19 -28.40
C SER A 128 9.44 8.03 -27.38
N ASP A 129 9.06 9.11 -26.70
CA ASP A 129 7.90 9.12 -25.77
C ASP A 129 6.57 8.70 -26.40
N ARG A 130 6.43 8.78 -27.73
CA ARG A 130 5.21 8.36 -28.45
C ARG A 130 5.31 7.01 -29.15
N SER A 131 6.50 6.56 -29.55
CA SER A 131 6.68 5.35 -30.37
C SER A 131 7.67 4.34 -29.78
N GLY A 132 8.18 4.61 -28.59
CA GLY A 132 9.14 3.76 -27.91
C GLY A 132 8.52 2.46 -27.40
N ASN A 133 9.33 1.41 -27.43
CA ASN A 133 9.00 0.10 -26.92
C ASN A 133 9.67 -0.11 -25.55
N TRP A 134 9.12 -1.01 -24.75
CA TRP A 134 9.72 -1.51 -23.53
C TRP A 134 10.54 -2.76 -23.84
N GLU A 135 11.78 -2.74 -23.42
CA GLU A 135 12.72 -3.85 -23.44
C GLU A 135 12.90 -4.36 -22.02
N MET A 136 12.90 -5.68 -21.87
CA MET A 136 13.22 -6.34 -20.61
C MET A 136 14.74 -6.48 -20.52
N LEU A 137 15.31 -6.04 -19.41
CA LEU A 137 16.71 -6.25 -19.08
C LEU A 137 16.71 -7.33 -17.98
N GLU A 138 17.22 -8.51 -18.31
CA GLU A 138 17.31 -9.65 -17.38
C GLU A 138 18.65 -9.64 -16.64
#